data_AF-A0A844BLM1-F1
#
_entry.id   AF-A0A844BLM1-F1
#
_cell.length_a   1.000
_cell.length_b   1.000
_cell.length_c   1.000
_cell.angle_alpha   90.00
_cell.angle_beta   90.00
_cell.angle_gamma   90.00
#
_symmetry.space_group_name_H-M   'P 1'
#
loop_
_entity.id
_entity.type
_entity.pdbx_description
1 polymer ?
#
loop_
_entity_poly.entity_id
_entity_poly.type
_entity_poly.pdbx_seq_one_letter_code
_entity_poly.pdbx_strand_id
1 'polypeptide(L)'
;VQSNKKHTAEELEKYIQLNRQGTSFEELKNQYGLLIAESNFNKYRLKYQANGLEGLQSNFQNSRYSQRFKESIVKEFQNTEVSASELARKYNIPDPSTLTKWIIKYTKGEIIKGSAPKSEVYTMKGQKKTHEEKLLIVKHYLATGMSYKNTAEKYQVSYNQVYSWVQKYKKHGPDGLVDSRGRRKPTSIQSEEEKLRTEYTALKARNEFLETENAALKKIKEVERELRLTKQDT
;
A
#
# COMPACT_ATOMS: atom_id res chain seq x y z
N VAL A 1 8.38 -16.74 4.30
CA VAL A 1 8.76 -15.48 4.99
C VAL A 1 9.63 -15.89 6.16
N GLN A 2 10.94 -15.73 6.06
CA GLN A 2 11.85 -16.05 7.16
C GLN A 2 11.55 -15.11 8.33
N SER A 3 11.05 -15.68 9.41
CA SER A 3 10.77 -14.97 10.65
C SER A 3 12.10 -14.53 11.25
N ASN A 4 12.35 -13.21 11.36
CA ASN A 4 13.48 -12.62 12.09
C ASN A 4 13.45 -12.92 13.62
N LYS A 5 12.64 -13.88 14.06
CA LYS A 5 12.55 -14.30 15.45
C LYS A 5 13.68 -15.26 15.76
N LYS A 6 14.36 -14.98 16.86
CA LYS A 6 15.45 -15.82 17.37
C LYS A 6 14.98 -17.14 17.97
N HIS A 7 13.72 -17.23 18.42
CA HIS A 7 13.10 -18.38 19.07
C HIS A 7 11.60 -18.46 18.76
N THR A 8 11.04 -19.68 18.65
CA THR A 8 9.60 -19.95 18.54
C THR A 8 8.89 -19.81 19.89
N ALA A 9 7.56 -19.89 19.91
CA ALA A 9 6.79 -19.81 21.16
C ALA A 9 7.05 -21.06 22.04
N GLU A 10 7.19 -22.22 21.42
CA GLU A 10 7.47 -23.51 22.08
C GLU A 10 8.89 -23.55 22.65
N GLU A 11 9.87 -23.03 21.91
CA GLU A 11 11.25 -22.88 22.41
C GLU A 11 11.29 -21.96 23.64
N LEU A 12 10.60 -20.81 23.57
CA LEU A 12 10.47 -19.88 24.70
C LEU A 12 9.77 -20.51 25.90
N GLU A 13 8.72 -21.30 25.69
CA GLU A 13 8.06 -22.04 26.76
C GLU A 13 9.04 -22.99 27.46
N LYS A 14 9.82 -23.77 26.69
CA LYS A 14 10.83 -24.68 27.25
C LYS A 14 11.84 -23.94 28.13
N TYR A 15 12.37 -22.81 27.66
CA TYR A 15 13.29 -21.99 28.47
C TYR A 15 12.64 -21.43 29.74
N ILE A 16 11.37 -21.02 29.65
CA ILE A 16 10.60 -20.54 30.82
C ILE A 16 10.39 -21.66 31.83
N GLN A 17 10.08 -22.89 31.39
CA GLN A 17 9.93 -24.05 32.27
C GLN A 17 11.23 -24.41 32.96
N LEU A 18 12.36 -24.45 32.24
CA LEU A 18 13.69 -24.65 32.83
C LEU A 18 14.02 -23.56 33.86
N ASN A 19 13.71 -22.29 33.57
CA ASN A 19 13.90 -21.21 34.53
C ASN A 19 13.06 -21.39 35.81
N ARG A 20 11.84 -21.93 35.70
CA ARG A 20 11.00 -22.26 36.87
C ARG A 20 11.54 -23.43 37.69
N GLN A 21 12.29 -24.33 37.06
CA GLN A 21 12.96 -25.46 37.73
C GLN A 21 14.28 -25.08 38.41
N GLY A 22 14.69 -23.80 38.31
CA GLY A 22 15.87 -23.26 39.00
C GLY A 22 17.05 -22.93 38.08
N THR A 23 16.96 -23.21 36.78
CA THR A 23 18.01 -22.85 35.82
C THR A 23 18.13 -21.32 35.70
N SER A 24 19.34 -20.80 35.89
CA SER A 24 19.62 -19.37 35.81
C SER A 24 19.55 -18.85 34.35
N PHE A 25 19.41 -17.54 34.17
CA PHE A 25 19.42 -16.95 32.83
C PHE A 25 20.76 -17.18 32.11
N GLU A 26 21.88 -17.08 32.84
CA GLU A 26 23.23 -17.37 32.35
C GLU A 26 23.35 -18.80 31.82
N GLU A 27 22.80 -19.79 32.53
CA GLU A 27 22.77 -21.18 32.07
C GLU A 27 21.90 -21.33 30.81
N LEU A 28 20.71 -20.72 30.78
CA LEU A 28 19.85 -20.75 29.59
C LEU A 28 20.55 -20.18 28.35
N LYS A 29 21.32 -19.11 28.52
CA LYS A 29 22.08 -18.47 27.45
C LYS A 29 23.28 -19.30 27.02
N ASN A 30 24.11 -19.73 27.96
CA ASN A 30 25.40 -20.34 27.67
C ASN A 30 25.30 -21.84 27.33
N GLN A 31 24.38 -22.56 27.97
CA GLN A 31 24.22 -24.02 27.79
C GLN A 31 23.06 -24.38 26.87
N TYR A 32 21.93 -23.69 27.00
CA TYR A 32 20.71 -24.03 26.25
C TYR A 32 20.49 -23.16 25.00
N GLY A 33 21.38 -22.22 24.70
CA GLY A 33 21.38 -21.43 23.48
C GLY A 33 20.32 -20.32 23.43
N LEU A 34 19.90 -19.76 24.57
CA LEU A 34 18.99 -18.61 24.59
C LEU A 34 19.67 -17.38 23.98
N LEU A 35 19.12 -16.86 22.88
CA LEU A 35 19.72 -15.78 22.06
C LEU A 35 19.10 -14.39 22.31
N ILE A 36 18.18 -14.29 23.27
CA ILE A 36 17.48 -13.05 23.62
C ILE A 36 18.07 -12.43 24.88
N ALA A 37 18.00 -11.09 24.98
CA ALA A 37 18.41 -10.38 26.18
C ALA A 37 17.51 -10.74 27.38
N GLU A 38 18.05 -10.69 28.59
CA GLU A 38 17.36 -11.03 29.83
C GLU A 38 16.06 -10.23 30.03
N SER A 39 16.09 -8.93 29.71
CA SER A 39 14.90 -8.08 29.77
C SER A 39 13.77 -8.55 28.84
N ASN A 40 14.10 -9.10 27.67
CA ASN A 40 13.12 -9.67 26.76
C ASN A 40 12.66 -11.05 27.21
N PHE A 41 13.56 -11.88 27.76
CA PHE A 41 13.20 -13.15 28.36
C PHE A 41 12.20 -12.97 29.51
N ASN A 42 12.46 -12.02 30.41
CA ASN A 42 11.56 -11.67 31.51
C ASN A 42 10.20 -11.19 31.00
N LYS A 43 10.14 -10.42 29.91
CA LYS A 43 8.86 -10.05 29.27
C LYS A 43 8.09 -11.27 28.77
N TYR A 44 8.75 -12.22 28.11
CA TYR A 44 8.12 -13.46 27.66
C TYR A 44 7.64 -14.31 28.84
N ARG A 45 8.45 -14.45 29.88
CA ARG A 45 8.09 -15.13 31.13
C ARG A 45 6.82 -14.54 31.75
N LEU A 46 6.74 -13.22 31.87
CA LEU A 46 5.57 -12.53 32.40
C LEU A 46 4.32 -12.73 31.52
N LYS A 47 4.47 -12.69 30.18
CA LYS A 47 3.38 -12.95 29.25
C LYS A 47 2.86 -14.39 29.36
N TYR A 48 3.77 -15.36 29.47
CA TYR A 48 3.44 -16.76 29.67
C TYR A 48 2.71 -16.99 30.99
N GLN A 49 3.15 -16.35 32.07
CA GLN A 49 2.45 -16.44 33.37
C GLN A 49 1.02 -15.91 33.32
N ALA A 50 0.75 -14.91 32.47
CA ALA A 50 -0.58 -14.29 32.37
C ALA A 50 -1.52 -15.02 31.40
N ASN A 51 -1.01 -15.51 30.26
CA ASN A 51 -1.84 -16.01 29.15
C ASN A 51 -1.35 -17.36 28.58
N GLY A 52 -0.43 -18.05 29.25
CA GLY A 52 0.15 -19.30 28.77
C GLY A 52 0.85 -19.18 27.42
N LEU A 53 0.77 -20.25 26.61
CA LEU A 53 1.38 -20.31 25.28
C LEU A 53 0.85 -19.20 24.33
N GLU A 54 -0.44 -18.84 24.44
CA GLU A 54 -1.06 -17.79 23.62
C GLU A 54 -0.39 -16.42 23.84
N GLY A 55 0.10 -16.14 25.05
CA GLY A 55 0.85 -14.92 25.35
C GLY A 55 2.23 -14.85 24.68
N LEU A 56 2.79 -16.00 24.27
CA LEU A 56 4.06 -16.09 23.54
C LEU A 56 3.88 -16.03 22.02
N GLN A 57 2.68 -16.30 21.52
CA GLN A 57 2.37 -16.18 20.11
C GLN A 57 2.38 -14.70 19.71
N SER A 58 3.16 -14.34 18.69
CA SER A 58 3.08 -12.97 18.17
C SER A 58 1.91 -12.86 17.22
N ASN A 59 0.90 -12.08 17.59
CA ASN A 59 -0.14 -11.67 16.65
C ASN A 59 0.49 -10.78 15.56
N PHE A 60 0.63 -11.33 14.36
CA PHE A 60 1.11 -10.60 13.18
C PHE A 60 0.07 -9.66 12.58
N GLN A 61 -1.17 -9.73 13.07
CA GLN A 61 -2.25 -8.85 12.63
C GLN A 61 -2.36 -7.66 13.56
N ASN A 62 -2.51 -6.46 13.00
CA ASN A 62 -2.84 -5.25 13.76
C ASN A 62 -4.09 -5.53 14.61
N SER A 63 -3.93 -5.64 15.93
CA SER A 63 -5.04 -5.95 16.83
C SER A 63 -6.13 -4.89 16.70
N ARG A 64 -7.27 -5.29 16.14
CA ARG A 64 -8.41 -4.40 15.92
C ARG A 64 -9.26 -4.36 17.18
N TYR A 65 -8.89 -3.49 18.11
CA TYR A 65 -9.65 -3.28 19.33
C TYR A 65 -10.91 -2.45 19.06
N SER A 66 -12.06 -2.95 19.49
CA SER A 66 -13.34 -2.22 19.42
C SER A 66 -13.31 -1.00 20.37
N GLN A 67 -14.15 0.00 20.10
CA GLN A 67 -14.28 1.15 21.00
C GLN A 67 -14.67 0.71 22.42
N ARG A 68 -15.69 -0.15 22.53
CA ARG A 68 -16.18 -0.66 23.82
C ARG A 68 -15.08 -1.35 24.62
N PHE A 69 -14.24 -2.15 23.96
CA PHE A 69 -13.11 -2.83 24.61
C PHE A 69 -12.06 -1.83 25.11
N LYS A 70 -11.72 -0.82 24.31
CA LYS A 70 -10.75 0.20 24.75
C LYS A 70 -11.30 0.98 25.95
N GLU A 71 -12.58 1.36 25.90
CA GLU A 71 -13.25 2.08 26.98
C GLU A 71 -13.35 1.25 28.26
N SER A 72 -13.62 -0.06 28.18
CA SER A 72 -13.68 -0.92 29.36
C SER A 72 -12.33 -1.00 30.07
N ILE A 73 -11.22 -1.13 29.33
CA ILE A 73 -9.88 -1.20 29.93
C ILE A 73 -9.47 0.14 30.53
N VAL A 74 -9.78 1.26 29.87
CA VAL A 74 -9.47 2.59 30.44
C VAL A 74 -10.28 2.85 31.71
N LYS A 75 -11.55 2.41 31.77
CA LYS A 75 -12.35 2.48 33.00
C LYS A 75 -11.77 1.61 34.11
N GLU A 76 -11.33 0.39 33.79
CA GLU A 76 -10.66 -0.47 34.76
C GLU A 76 -9.38 0.17 35.29
N PHE A 77 -8.58 0.81 34.44
CA PHE A 77 -7.40 1.57 34.87
C PHE A 77 -7.73 2.73 35.82
N GLN A 78 -8.89 3.38 35.68
CA GLN A 78 -9.31 4.45 36.60
C GLN A 78 -9.83 3.92 37.93
N ASN A 79 -10.39 2.71 37.93
CA ASN A 79 -11.00 2.11 39.11
C ASN A 79 -10.03 1.22 39.90
N THR A 80 -8.82 1.00 39.39
CA THR A 80 -7.82 0.10 40.00
C THR A 80 -6.47 0.79 40.09
N GLU A 81 -5.64 0.39 41.04
CA GLU A 81 -4.24 0.87 41.17
C GLU A 81 -3.27 0.09 40.27
N VAL A 82 -3.79 -0.65 39.28
CA VAL A 82 -3.01 -1.51 38.40
C VAL A 82 -2.31 -0.67 37.34
N SER A 83 -1.02 -0.95 37.10
CA SER A 83 -0.26 -0.23 36.08
C SER A 83 -0.76 -0.53 34.66
N ALA A 84 -0.55 0.41 33.73
CA ALA A 84 -0.88 0.19 32.32
C ALA A 84 -0.16 -1.03 31.72
N SER A 85 1.04 -1.35 32.21
CA SER A 85 1.81 -2.53 31.80
C SER A 85 1.15 -3.83 32.24
N GLU A 86 0.59 -3.86 33.44
CA GLU A 86 -0.11 -5.04 33.97
C GLU A 86 -1.45 -5.25 33.28
N LEU A 87 -2.23 -4.19 33.06
CA LEU A 87 -3.46 -4.29 32.27
C LEU A 87 -3.18 -4.69 30.82
N ALA A 88 -2.15 -4.14 30.19
CA ALA A 88 -1.76 -4.56 28.85
C ALA A 88 -1.43 -6.06 28.81
N ARG A 89 -0.74 -6.58 29.81
CA ARG A 89 -0.44 -8.01 29.93
C ARG A 89 -1.69 -8.85 30.18
N LYS A 90 -2.58 -8.42 31.08
CA LYS A 90 -3.87 -9.08 31.39
C LYS A 90 -4.76 -9.23 30.16
N TYR A 91 -4.80 -8.20 29.31
CA TYR A 91 -5.62 -8.18 28.09
C TYR A 91 -4.87 -8.60 26.82
N ASN A 92 -3.69 -9.21 26.96
CA ASN A 92 -2.82 -9.61 25.86
C ASN A 92 -2.60 -8.51 24.81
N ILE A 93 -2.46 -7.25 25.26
CA ILE A 93 -2.08 -6.12 24.43
C ILE A 93 -0.56 -6.17 24.23
N PRO A 94 -0.06 -6.33 22.98
CA PRO A 94 1.35 -6.62 22.74
C PRO A 94 2.33 -5.58 23.28
N ASP A 95 1.95 -4.30 23.23
CA ASP A 95 2.74 -3.14 23.64
C ASP A 95 1.96 -2.28 24.66
N PRO A 96 2.45 -2.14 25.91
CA PRO A 96 1.86 -1.27 26.94
C PRO A 96 1.66 0.19 26.51
N SER A 97 2.48 0.67 25.58
CA SER A 97 2.34 2.02 25.01
C SER A 97 1.02 2.19 24.28
N THR A 98 0.42 1.09 23.78
CA THR A 98 -0.90 1.09 23.14
C THR A 98 -1.99 1.48 24.13
N LEU A 99 -1.98 0.88 25.32
CA LEU A 99 -2.94 1.23 26.37
C LEU A 99 -2.70 2.64 26.91
N THR A 100 -1.43 3.02 27.10
CA THR A 100 -1.05 4.38 27.51
C THR A 100 -1.63 5.44 26.57
N LYS A 101 -1.58 5.20 25.24
CA LYS A 101 -2.20 6.09 24.24
C LYS A 101 -3.72 6.18 24.38
N TRP A 102 -4.42 5.11 24.76
CA TRP A 102 -5.87 5.14 24.98
C TRP A 102 -6.22 5.95 26.22
N ILE A 103 -5.48 5.77 27.31
CA ILE A 103 -5.65 6.51 28.55
C ILE A 103 -5.46 8.01 28.29
N ILE A 104 -4.37 8.41 27.62
CA ILE A 104 -4.10 9.83 27.29
C ILE A 104 -5.25 10.44 26.49
N LYS A 105 -5.78 9.73 25.49
CA LYS A 105 -6.90 10.23 24.68
C LYS A 105 -8.16 10.41 25.50
N TYR A 106 -8.47 9.44 26.35
CA TYR A 106 -9.61 9.51 27.26
C TYR A 106 -9.51 10.71 28.21
N THR A 107 -8.34 10.88 28.85
CA THR A 107 -8.10 11.99 29.79
C THR A 107 -8.18 13.36 29.11
N LYS A 108 -7.84 13.45 27.83
CA LYS A 108 -7.99 14.68 27.01
C LYS A 108 -9.43 14.93 26.53
N GLY A 109 -10.39 14.06 26.85
CA GLY A 109 -11.77 14.15 26.35
C GLY A 109 -11.92 13.79 24.87
N GLU A 110 -10.92 13.14 24.25
CA GLU A 110 -11.02 12.67 22.87
C GLU A 110 -11.80 11.35 22.80
N ILE A 111 -12.71 11.23 21.83
CA ILE A 111 -13.46 9.98 21.59
C ILE A 111 -12.48 8.85 21.24
N ILE A 112 -12.47 7.78 22.04
CA ILE A 112 -11.67 6.58 21.76
C ILE A 112 -12.32 5.80 20.61
N LYS A 113 -11.94 6.11 19.37
CA LYS A 113 -12.44 5.39 18.20
C LYS A 113 -11.93 3.94 18.19
N GLY A 114 -12.80 3.01 17.82
CA GLY A 114 -12.41 1.63 17.52
C GLY A 114 -11.38 1.57 16.39
N SER A 115 -10.59 0.50 16.33
CA SER A 115 -9.69 0.20 15.21
C SER A 115 -10.50 -0.31 14.01
N ALA A 116 -11.42 0.52 13.53
CA ALA A 116 -11.91 0.44 12.18
C ALA A 116 -10.99 1.34 11.34
N PRO A 117 -10.30 0.83 10.30
CA PRO A 117 -10.07 1.67 9.15
C PRO A 117 -11.43 2.31 8.84
N LYS A 118 -11.51 3.64 8.66
CA LYS A 118 -12.69 4.21 7.97
C LYS A 118 -12.65 3.61 6.57
N SER A 119 -13.14 2.38 6.42
CA SER A 119 -13.16 1.65 5.17
C SER A 119 -13.98 2.43 4.18
N GLU A 120 -14.99 3.16 4.63
CA GLU A 120 -15.84 4.06 3.83
C GLU A 120 -15.04 4.85 2.79
N VAL A 121 -13.96 5.53 3.17
CA VAL A 121 -13.18 6.35 2.22
C VAL A 121 -12.42 5.49 1.19
N TYR A 122 -12.01 4.28 1.59
CA TYR A 122 -11.34 3.30 0.72
C TYR A 122 -12.33 2.40 -0.06
N THR A 123 -13.60 2.33 0.36
CA THR A 123 -14.70 1.60 -0.30
C THR A 123 -15.62 2.52 -1.10
N MET A 124 -15.43 3.85 -1.00
CA MET A 124 -16.11 4.85 -1.82
C MET A 124 -15.96 4.49 -3.29
N LYS A 125 -17.09 4.36 -3.98
CA LYS A 125 -17.12 4.12 -5.41
C LYS A 125 -16.62 5.37 -6.16
N GLY A 126 -15.93 5.14 -7.27
CA GLY A 126 -15.44 6.23 -8.11
C GLY A 126 -16.59 7.09 -8.65
N GLN A 127 -16.53 8.40 -8.43
CA GLN A 127 -17.53 9.34 -8.92
C GLN A 127 -17.10 9.98 -10.24
N LYS A 128 -18.05 10.15 -11.18
CA LYS A 128 -17.77 10.96 -12.37
C LYS A 128 -17.70 12.42 -11.94
N LYS A 129 -16.58 13.06 -12.25
CA LYS A 129 -16.32 14.48 -12.01
C LYS A 129 -15.90 15.16 -13.30
N THR A 130 -16.37 16.38 -13.50
CA THR A 130 -15.96 17.24 -14.62
C THR A 130 -14.49 17.62 -14.50
N HIS A 131 -13.91 18.14 -15.58
CA HIS A 131 -12.51 18.57 -15.57
C HIS A 131 -12.26 19.70 -14.55
N GLU A 132 -13.17 20.67 -14.48
CA GLU A 132 -13.13 21.78 -13.53
C GLU A 132 -13.22 21.32 -12.08
N GLU A 133 -14.15 20.39 -11.77
CA GLU A 133 -14.24 19.81 -10.44
C GLU A 133 -12.95 19.07 -10.04
N LYS A 134 -12.34 18.31 -10.96
CA LYS A 134 -11.06 17.63 -10.70
C LYS A 134 -9.96 18.66 -10.41
N LEU A 135 -9.88 19.73 -11.20
CA LEU A 135 -8.92 20.82 -10.99
C LEU A 135 -9.11 21.48 -9.62
N LEU A 136 -10.35 21.76 -9.24
CA LEU A 136 -10.68 22.33 -7.93
C LEU A 136 -10.19 21.42 -6.80
N ILE A 137 -10.48 20.12 -6.87
CA ILE A 137 -10.10 19.14 -5.84
C ILE A 137 -8.58 19.06 -5.71
N VAL A 138 -7.85 19.01 -6.84
CA VAL A 138 -6.38 18.94 -6.84
C VAL A 138 -5.76 20.22 -6.31
N LYS A 139 -6.24 21.40 -6.74
CA LYS A 139 -5.75 22.69 -6.23
C LYS A 139 -6.01 22.82 -4.73
N HIS A 140 -7.18 22.40 -4.26
CA HIS A 140 -7.50 22.40 -2.85
C HIS A 140 -6.57 21.49 -2.05
N TYR A 141 -6.29 20.27 -2.54
CA TYR A 141 -5.32 19.36 -1.91
C TYR A 141 -3.93 20.00 -1.80
N LEU A 142 -3.44 20.60 -2.88
CA LEU A 142 -2.11 21.23 -2.92
C LEU A 142 -2.01 22.46 -2.01
N ALA A 143 -3.08 23.25 -1.89
CA ALA A 143 -3.10 24.46 -1.07
C ALA A 143 -3.24 24.15 0.44
N THR A 144 -4.01 23.13 0.80
CA THR A 144 -4.32 22.83 2.22
C THR A 144 -3.40 21.80 2.86
N GLY A 145 -2.63 21.02 2.09
CA GLY A 145 -1.77 19.96 2.61
C GLY A 145 -2.52 18.83 3.33
N MET A 146 -3.84 18.74 3.15
CA MET A 146 -4.66 17.69 3.74
C MET A 146 -4.25 16.31 3.23
N SER A 147 -4.50 15.26 4.02
CA SER A 147 -4.35 13.89 3.53
C SER A 147 -5.30 13.59 2.37
N TYR A 148 -4.91 12.67 1.49
CA TYR A 148 -5.78 12.17 0.40
C TYR A 148 -7.12 11.66 0.93
N LYS A 149 -7.11 11.05 2.12
CA LYS A 149 -8.31 10.54 2.79
C LYS A 149 -9.29 11.67 3.15
N ASN A 150 -8.79 12.73 3.79
CA ASN A 150 -9.65 13.86 4.17
C ASN A 150 -10.18 14.60 2.94
N THR A 151 -9.38 14.70 1.89
CA THR A 151 -9.79 15.29 0.60
C THR A 151 -10.88 14.45 -0.06
N ALA A 152 -10.72 13.13 -0.09
CA ALA A 152 -11.72 12.20 -0.62
C ALA A 152 -13.06 12.30 0.14
N GLU A 153 -13.00 12.35 1.47
CA GLU A 153 -14.18 12.51 2.35
C GLU A 153 -14.89 13.85 2.11
N LYS A 154 -14.14 14.96 1.99
CA LYS A 154 -14.70 16.29 1.73
C LYS A 154 -15.44 16.39 0.39
N TYR A 155 -14.86 15.82 -0.66
CA TYR A 155 -15.39 15.94 -2.02
C TYR A 155 -16.25 14.74 -2.46
N GLN A 156 -16.48 13.78 -1.55
CA GLN A 156 -17.26 12.56 -1.80
C GLN A 156 -16.77 11.81 -3.05
N VAL A 157 -15.45 11.69 -3.19
CA VAL A 157 -14.77 10.98 -4.28
C VAL A 157 -13.90 9.88 -3.69
N SER A 158 -13.56 8.85 -4.46
CA SER A 158 -12.75 7.76 -3.92
C SER A 158 -11.31 8.21 -3.63
N TYR A 159 -10.68 7.59 -2.63
CA TYR A 159 -9.26 7.81 -2.32
C TYR A 159 -8.36 7.69 -3.58
N ASN A 160 -8.59 6.64 -4.37
CA ASN A 160 -7.82 6.37 -5.58
C ASN A 160 -8.01 7.45 -6.66
N GLN A 161 -9.17 8.09 -6.71
CA GLN A 161 -9.41 9.20 -7.64
C GLN A 161 -8.61 10.43 -7.26
N VAL A 162 -8.65 10.85 -5.99
CA VAL A 162 -7.85 11.99 -5.52
C VAL A 162 -6.37 11.72 -5.78
N TYR A 163 -5.89 10.53 -5.41
CA TYR A 163 -4.51 10.13 -5.66
C TYR A 163 -4.15 10.22 -7.16
N SER A 164 -4.93 9.57 -8.02
CA SER A 164 -4.67 9.55 -9.47
C SER A 164 -4.69 10.95 -10.09
N TRP A 165 -5.66 11.79 -9.72
CA TRP A 165 -5.77 13.16 -10.22
C TRP A 165 -4.58 14.02 -9.80
N VAL A 166 -4.18 13.96 -8.53
CA VAL A 166 -3.00 14.69 -8.04
C VAL A 166 -1.72 14.26 -8.77
N GLN A 167 -1.52 12.95 -8.99
CA GLN A 167 -0.33 12.47 -9.71
C GLN A 167 -0.32 12.91 -11.17
N LYS A 168 -1.47 12.82 -11.86
CA LYS A 168 -1.60 13.28 -13.25
C LYS A 168 -1.37 14.79 -13.37
N TYR A 169 -1.89 15.57 -12.43
CA TYR A 169 -1.68 17.02 -12.40
C TYR A 169 -0.22 17.39 -12.14
N LYS A 170 0.46 16.69 -11.23
CA LYS A 170 1.90 16.92 -10.99
C LYS A 170 2.75 16.61 -12.22
N LYS A 171 2.38 15.59 -12.99
CA LYS A 171 3.15 15.13 -14.16
C LYS A 171 2.85 15.93 -15.43
N HIS A 172 1.60 16.33 -15.64
CA HIS A 172 1.12 16.86 -16.92
C HIS A 172 0.32 18.16 -16.77
N GLY A 173 0.35 18.78 -15.59
CA GLY A 173 -0.42 19.98 -15.31
C GLY A 173 -1.93 19.77 -15.43
N PRO A 174 -2.70 20.85 -15.66
CA PRO A 174 -4.15 20.77 -15.86
C PRO A 174 -4.57 19.75 -16.92
N ASP A 175 -3.86 19.68 -18.04
CA ASP A 175 -4.13 18.79 -19.18
C ASP A 175 -4.16 17.30 -18.76
N GLY A 176 -3.37 16.92 -17.75
CA GLY A 176 -3.36 15.57 -17.19
C GLY A 176 -4.72 15.08 -16.64
N LEU A 177 -5.65 16.00 -16.35
CA LEU A 177 -6.97 15.69 -15.80
C LEU A 177 -8.06 15.49 -16.86
N VAL A 178 -7.73 15.70 -18.14
CA VAL A 178 -8.63 15.45 -19.28
C VAL A 178 -8.89 13.95 -19.43
N ASP A 179 -10.16 13.57 -19.65
CA ASP A 179 -10.53 12.17 -19.86
C ASP A 179 -10.19 11.73 -21.29
N SER A 180 -9.20 10.85 -21.43
CA SER A 180 -8.74 10.34 -22.73
C SER A 180 -9.12 8.87 -22.96
N ARG A 181 -10.10 8.33 -22.23
CA ARG A 181 -10.53 6.93 -22.44
C ARG A 181 -11.09 6.76 -23.85
N GLY A 182 -10.55 5.79 -24.60
CA GLY A 182 -10.95 5.49 -25.99
C GLY A 182 -10.49 6.52 -27.03
N ARG A 183 -9.65 7.49 -26.66
CA ARG A 183 -9.09 8.51 -27.57
C ARG A 183 -7.57 8.57 -27.44
N ARG A 184 -6.85 8.91 -28.53
CA ARG A 184 -5.42 9.17 -28.46
C ARG A 184 -5.16 10.30 -27.45
N LYS A 185 -4.11 10.16 -26.63
CA LYS A 185 -3.70 11.22 -25.68
C LYS A 185 -3.44 12.52 -26.47
N PRO A 186 -3.87 13.69 -25.98
CA PRO A 186 -3.54 14.97 -26.60
C PRO A 186 -2.03 15.14 -26.80
N THR A 187 -1.62 15.79 -27.90
CA THR A 187 -0.21 15.99 -28.28
C THR A 187 0.60 16.75 -27.21
N SER A 188 -0.07 17.51 -26.32
CA SER A 188 0.54 18.21 -25.18
C SER A 188 1.00 17.28 -24.05
N ILE A 189 0.46 16.05 -23.96
CA ILE A 189 0.71 15.08 -22.87
C ILE A 189 1.63 13.93 -23.33
N GLN A 190 1.84 13.79 -24.64
CA GLN A 190 2.68 12.73 -25.20
C GLN A 190 4.16 12.99 -24.87
N SER A 191 4.80 12.00 -24.26
CA SER A 191 6.27 11.99 -24.13
C SER A 191 6.91 12.04 -25.52
N GLU A 192 8.07 12.68 -25.66
CA GLU A 192 8.80 12.74 -26.95
C GLU A 192 9.02 11.35 -27.54
N GLU A 193 9.32 10.36 -26.70
CA GLU A 193 9.47 8.96 -27.09
C GLU A 193 8.17 8.35 -27.62
N GLU A 194 7.03 8.77 -27.09
CA GLU A 194 5.71 8.31 -27.53
C GLU A 194 5.35 8.93 -28.88
N LYS A 195 5.72 10.21 -29.10
CA LYS A 195 5.62 10.89 -30.40
C LYS A 195 6.51 10.19 -31.44
N LEU A 196 7.77 9.93 -31.11
CA LEU A 196 8.73 9.22 -31.95
C LEU A 196 8.22 7.85 -32.36
N ARG A 197 7.64 7.07 -31.43
CA ARG A 197 7.05 5.75 -31.76
C ARG A 197 5.88 5.88 -32.73
N THR A 198 5.00 6.86 -32.54
CA THR A 198 3.87 7.07 -33.46
C THR A 198 4.32 7.54 -34.84
N GLU A 199 5.30 8.41 -34.91
CA GLU A 199 5.86 8.89 -36.16
C GLU A 199 6.61 7.76 -36.89
N TYR A 200 7.42 6.99 -36.17
CA TYR A 200 8.13 5.84 -36.71
C TYR A 200 7.19 4.79 -37.32
N THR A 201 6.10 4.46 -36.61
CA THR A 201 5.11 3.50 -37.10
C THR A 201 4.34 4.02 -38.32
N ALA A 202 3.98 5.30 -38.34
CA ALA A 202 3.37 5.93 -39.51
C ALA A 202 4.33 5.97 -40.72
N LEU A 203 5.60 6.30 -40.48
CA LEU A 203 6.62 6.35 -41.52
C LEU A 203 6.92 4.95 -42.07
N LYS A 204 6.95 3.93 -41.20
CA LYS A 204 7.10 2.53 -41.60
C LYS A 204 5.94 2.06 -42.49
N ALA A 205 4.69 2.33 -42.09
CA ALA A 205 3.52 1.99 -42.90
C ALA A 205 3.54 2.69 -44.27
N ARG A 206 4.01 3.95 -44.32
CA ARG A 206 4.19 4.67 -45.58
C ARG A 206 5.29 4.05 -46.46
N ASN A 207 6.40 3.62 -45.87
CA ASN A 207 7.46 2.94 -46.61
C ASN A 207 7.00 1.60 -47.17
N GLU A 208 6.31 0.78 -46.37
CA GLU A 208 5.73 -0.49 -46.84
C GLU A 208 4.79 -0.27 -48.03
N PHE A 209 3.92 0.76 -47.96
CA PHE A 209 3.07 1.15 -49.10
C PHE A 209 3.89 1.51 -50.35
N LEU A 210 4.89 2.38 -50.21
CA LEU A 210 5.75 2.80 -51.33
C LEU A 210 6.56 1.63 -51.92
N GLU A 211 7.00 0.67 -51.11
CA GLU A 211 7.68 -0.53 -51.59
C GLU A 211 6.76 -1.40 -52.44
N THR A 212 5.50 -1.58 -52.02
CA THR A 212 4.52 -2.33 -52.81
C THR A 212 4.17 -1.63 -54.12
N GLU A 213 4.05 -0.30 -54.11
CA GLU A 213 3.81 0.51 -55.31
C GLU A 213 5.00 0.42 -56.29
N ASN A 214 6.23 0.55 -55.79
CA ASN A 214 7.44 0.39 -56.59
C ASN A 214 7.58 -1.02 -57.18
N ALA A 215 7.21 -2.05 -56.43
CA ALA A 215 7.21 -3.42 -56.93
C ALA A 215 6.18 -3.63 -58.07
N ALA A 216 5.00 -3.04 -57.94
CA ALA A 216 3.98 -3.06 -58.99
C ALA A 216 4.46 -2.33 -60.26
N LEU A 217 5.06 -1.15 -60.11
CA LEU A 217 5.62 -0.38 -61.23
C LEU A 217 6.74 -1.14 -61.96
N LYS A 218 7.60 -1.86 -61.23
CA LYS A 218 8.64 -2.71 -61.84
C LYS A 218 8.02 -3.84 -62.67
N LYS A 219 6.97 -4.48 -62.19
CA LYS A 219 6.26 -5.53 -62.96
C LYS A 219 5.62 -4.98 -64.23
N ILE A 220 4.99 -3.80 -64.15
CA ILE A 220 4.38 -3.16 -65.32
C ILE A 220 5.45 -2.87 -66.39
N LYS A 221 6.58 -2.29 -66.00
CA LYS A 221 7.70 -2.02 -66.92
C LYS A 221 8.27 -3.28 -67.56
N GLU A 222 8.24 -4.41 -66.85
CA GLU A 222 8.71 -5.68 -67.39
C GLU A 222 7.76 -6.21 -68.47
N VAL A 223 6.45 -6.23 -68.18
CA VAL A 223 5.43 -6.59 -69.15
C VAL A 223 5.49 -5.68 -70.39
N GLU A 224 5.69 -4.37 -70.20
CA GLU A 224 5.87 -3.43 -71.31
C GLU A 224 7.12 -3.73 -72.17
N ARG A 225 8.21 -4.20 -71.55
CA ARG A 225 9.42 -4.60 -72.27
C ARG A 225 9.20 -5.89 -73.06
N GLU A 226 8.58 -6.91 -72.46
CA GLU A 226 8.20 -8.15 -73.14
C GLU A 226 7.26 -7.91 -74.33
N LEU A 227 6.28 -7.01 -74.18
CA LEU A 227 5.37 -6.59 -75.25
C LEU A 227 6.06 -5.81 -76.38
N ARG A 228 7.16 -5.11 -76.09
CA ARG A 228 7.95 -4.42 -77.13
C ARG A 228 8.83 -5.39 -77.92
N LEU A 229 9.40 -6.39 -77.25
CA LEU A 229 10.22 -7.43 -77.87
C LEU A 229 9.38 -8.31 -78.81
N THR A 230 8.21 -8.74 -78.36
CA THR A 230 7.28 -9.57 -79.17
C THR A 230 6.73 -8.85 -80.41
N LYS A 231 6.74 -7.50 -80.44
CA LYS A 231 6.37 -6.69 -81.61
C LYS A 231 7.54 -6.42 -82.58
N GLN A 232 8.78 -6.69 -82.18
CA GLN A 232 9.95 -6.58 -83.06
C GLN A 232 10.23 -7.88 -83.83
N ASP A 233 9.70 -9.00 -83.35
CA ASP A 233 9.86 -10.35 -83.95
C ASP A 233 8.74 -10.74 -84.94
N THR A 234 7.82 -9.81 -85.27
CA THR A 234 6.73 -9.95 -86.25
C THR A 234 6.88 -8.95 -87.39
#